data_AF-A0A429Z1N2-F1
#
_entry.id   AF-A0A429Z1N2-F1
#
_cell.length_a   1.000
_cell.length_b   1.000
_cell.length_c   1.000
_cell.angle_alpha   90.00
_cell.angle_beta   90.00
_cell.angle_gamma   90.00
#
_symmetry.space_group_name_H-M   'P 1'
#
loop_
_entity.id
_entity.type
_entity.pdbx_description
1 polymer ?
#
loop_
_entity_poly.entity_id
_entity_poly.type
_entity_poly.pdbx_seq_one_letter_code
_entity_poly.pdbx_strand_id
1 'polypeptide(L)'
;MPRRRPARLPDHRRAVGGRRFALGRRLPRQGVKTGSCGASFEASLAKARHGPLLWGFKEECRLGFFKGVLLKDPEGILVAPGENSRSSRTLNFTGTVEIERLANVISAYVREAIDLEKAGLKVDLPKDDLDLPAELITALDQDDALRAAFETLTPGRRRGWILHVSQPKQSATRRSRIEKAAPRILAGKGLHDR
;
A
#
# COMPACT_ATOMS: atom_id res chain seq x y z
N MET A 1 -6.76 -32.50 30.91
CA MET A 1 -5.89 -31.59 30.14
C MET A 1 -6.63 -31.12 28.87
N PRO A 2 -7.32 -29.96 28.87
CA PRO A 2 -8.02 -29.49 27.67
C PRO A 2 -7.04 -28.79 26.72
N ARG A 3 -7.00 -29.25 25.47
CA ARG A 3 -6.19 -28.67 24.38
C ARG A 3 -6.78 -27.31 23.96
N ARG A 4 -5.99 -26.23 24.09
CA ARG A 4 -6.35 -24.88 23.61
C ARG A 4 -6.38 -24.86 22.08
N ARG A 5 -7.49 -24.39 21.49
CA ARG A 5 -7.58 -24.08 20.06
C ARG A 5 -6.76 -22.82 19.75
N PRO A 6 -6.08 -22.73 18.59
CA PRO A 6 -5.41 -21.50 18.18
C PRO A 6 -6.43 -20.43 17.74
N ALA A 7 -6.16 -19.18 18.12
CA ALA A 7 -6.98 -18.02 17.80
C ALA A 7 -6.97 -17.73 16.29
N ARG A 8 -8.16 -17.50 15.71
CA ARG A 8 -8.33 -16.97 14.35
C ARG A 8 -7.91 -15.50 14.32
N LEU A 9 -6.99 -15.15 13.44
CA LEU A 9 -6.72 -13.76 13.06
C LEU A 9 -7.95 -13.18 12.33
N PRO A 10 -8.37 -11.93 12.61
CA PRO A 10 -9.51 -11.32 11.93
C PRO A 10 -9.16 -10.85 10.51
N ASP A 11 -10.09 -11.12 9.61
CA ASP A 11 -10.07 -10.89 8.17
C ASP A 11 -10.03 -9.39 7.81
N HIS A 12 -8.97 -8.94 7.13
CA HIS A 12 -8.76 -7.56 6.68
C HIS A 12 -9.57 -7.24 5.41
N ARG A 13 -10.90 -7.16 5.51
CA ARG A 13 -11.73 -6.62 4.42
C ARG A 13 -12.85 -5.73 4.95
N ARG A 14 -12.55 -4.45 5.14
CA ARG A 14 -13.46 -3.32 4.83
C ARG A 14 -12.71 -2.00 4.97
N ALA A 15 -12.17 -1.52 3.85
CA ALA A 15 -11.78 -0.13 3.72
C ALA A 15 -13.06 0.72 3.62
N VAL A 16 -13.27 1.64 4.57
CA VAL A 16 -14.29 2.69 4.43
C VAL A 16 -13.61 3.91 3.81
N GLY A 17 -14.24 4.43 2.76
CA GLY A 17 -13.73 5.44 1.81
C GLY A 17 -12.72 6.46 2.35
N GLY A 18 -11.59 6.56 1.65
CA GLY A 18 -10.63 7.65 1.80
C GLY A 18 -11.28 8.98 1.46
N ARG A 19 -11.56 9.79 2.47
CA ARG A 19 -11.93 11.19 2.30
C ARG A 19 -10.66 12.04 2.26
N ARG A 20 -10.44 12.73 1.14
CA ARG A 20 -9.65 13.95 1.13
C ARG A 20 -10.43 14.97 1.97
N PHE A 21 -9.97 15.26 3.18
CA PHE A 21 -10.56 16.32 3.97
C PHE A 21 -10.05 17.66 3.46
N ALA A 22 -10.93 18.42 2.80
CA ALA A 22 -10.77 19.86 2.63
C ALA A 22 -11.04 20.53 3.99
N LEU A 23 -10.17 21.47 4.36
CA LEU A 23 -10.21 22.17 5.65
C LEU A 23 -11.54 22.91 5.84
N GLY A 24 -12.08 22.82 7.07
CA GLY A 24 -13.08 23.76 7.58
C GLY A 24 -14.48 23.20 7.79
N ARG A 25 -14.67 22.38 8.85
CA ARG A 25 -15.87 22.35 9.71
C ARG A 25 -15.67 21.37 10.87
N ARG A 26 -15.99 21.81 12.10
CA ARG A 26 -15.89 21.01 13.34
C ARG A 26 -16.79 19.77 13.25
N LEU A 27 -16.23 18.60 13.55
CA LEU A 27 -16.96 17.33 13.73
C LEU A 27 -17.24 17.05 15.22
N PRO A 28 -18.36 16.36 15.54
CA PRO A 28 -18.82 16.12 16.90
C PRO A 28 -18.00 15.05 17.63
N ARG A 29 -18.02 15.13 18.97
CA ARG A 29 -17.33 14.26 19.91
C ARG A 29 -18.01 12.88 19.98
N GLN A 30 -17.29 11.81 19.61
CA GLN A 30 -17.15 10.51 20.32
C GLN A 30 -16.68 9.42 19.34
N GLY A 31 -15.80 8.53 19.81
CA GLY A 31 -15.06 7.55 19.00
C GLY A 31 -13.68 8.08 18.61
N VAL A 32 -12.64 7.24 18.76
CA VAL A 32 -11.20 7.55 18.56
C VAL A 32 -11.02 8.61 17.48
N LYS A 33 -10.78 9.85 17.92
CA LYS A 33 -10.78 11.01 17.03
C LYS A 33 -9.58 10.91 16.13
N THR A 34 -9.81 10.63 14.85
CA THR A 34 -8.88 10.91 13.76
C THR A 34 -8.34 12.36 13.78
N GLY A 35 -8.94 13.26 14.56
CA GLY A 35 -8.47 14.62 14.81
C GLY A 35 -7.28 14.77 15.77
N SER A 36 -6.92 13.80 16.62
CA SER A 36 -5.74 13.95 17.50
C SER A 36 -4.42 13.68 16.77
N CYS A 37 -4.47 12.98 15.63
CA CYS A 37 -3.30 12.72 14.81
C CYS A 37 -3.03 13.84 13.78
N GLY A 38 -4.03 14.68 13.49
CA GLY A 38 -3.95 15.70 12.44
C GLY A 38 -3.21 16.98 12.83
N ALA A 39 -3.27 17.41 14.08
CA ALA A 39 -2.86 18.78 14.44
C ALA A 39 -1.34 19.02 14.47
N SER A 40 -0.53 17.98 14.72
CA SER A 40 0.93 18.13 14.84
C SER A 40 1.71 17.87 13.54
N PHE A 41 1.04 17.38 12.49
CA PHE A 41 1.69 16.93 11.24
C PHE A 41 1.57 17.89 10.06
N GLU A 42 0.62 18.84 10.08
CA GLU A 42 0.25 19.64 8.90
C GLU A 42 1.35 20.58 8.37
N ALA A 43 2.33 20.98 9.18
CA ALA A 43 3.27 22.04 8.78
C ALA A 43 4.45 21.56 7.89
N SER A 44 4.87 20.29 7.96
CA SER A 44 6.07 19.81 7.22
C SER A 44 5.77 19.12 5.88
N LEU A 45 4.51 18.80 5.59
CA LEU A 45 4.11 18.00 4.42
C LEU A 45 4.08 18.77 3.10
N ALA A 46 4.08 20.10 3.13
CA ALA A 46 3.74 20.93 1.97
C ALA A 46 4.83 21.07 0.87
N LYS A 47 6.01 20.45 1.01
CA LYS A 47 7.14 20.62 0.06
C LYS A 47 7.61 19.37 -0.68
N ALA A 48 7.05 18.19 -0.40
CA ALA A 48 7.47 16.94 -1.05
C ALA A 48 6.49 16.51 -2.14
N ARG A 49 7.00 16.10 -3.30
CA ARG A 49 6.19 15.54 -4.40
C ARG A 49 5.45 14.26 -3.98
N HIS A 50 6.06 13.47 -3.10
CA HIS A 50 5.43 12.34 -2.42
C HIS A 50 5.68 12.46 -0.91
N GLY A 51 4.77 13.13 -0.21
CA GLY A 51 4.83 13.27 1.26
C GLY A 51 4.37 12.01 2.00
N PRO A 52 4.68 11.89 3.31
CA PRO A 52 4.11 10.87 4.16
C PRO A 52 2.58 10.85 4.14
N LEU A 53 2.00 9.66 4.15
CA LEU A 53 0.55 9.45 4.16
C LEU A 53 0.07 9.03 5.55
N LEU A 54 -1.01 9.64 6.03
CA LEU A 54 -1.65 9.23 7.27
C LEU A 54 -2.90 8.41 6.99
N TRP A 55 -2.97 7.20 7.56
CA TRP A 55 -4.18 6.37 7.56
C TRP A 55 -4.72 6.22 8.98
N GLY A 56 -6.02 6.47 9.14
CA GLY A 56 -6.75 6.18 10.38
C GLY A 56 -7.56 4.90 10.23
N PHE A 57 -7.28 3.91 11.06
CA PHE A 57 -8.11 2.72 11.24
C PHE A 57 -8.88 2.82 12.57
N LYS A 58 -9.74 1.83 12.84
CA LYS A 58 -10.59 1.83 14.04
C LYS A 58 -9.80 1.80 15.34
N GLU A 59 -8.68 1.07 15.36
CA GLU A 59 -7.87 0.79 16.56
C GLU A 59 -6.38 1.14 16.38
N GLU A 60 -5.99 1.62 15.21
CA GLU A 60 -4.61 1.98 14.91
C GLU A 60 -4.55 3.18 13.96
N CYS A 61 -3.45 3.92 14.00
CA CYS A 61 -3.10 4.93 13.02
C CYS A 61 -1.78 4.55 12.36
N ARG A 62 -1.65 4.78 11.05
CA ARG A 62 -0.43 4.45 10.32
C ARG A 62 0.11 5.67 9.59
N LEU A 63 1.40 5.92 9.71
CA LEU A 63 2.13 6.89 8.91
C LEU A 63 2.98 6.15 7.86
N GLY A 64 2.65 6.32 6.59
CA GLY A 64 3.31 5.66 5.47
C GLY A 64 4.32 6.51 4.74
N PHE A 65 5.40 5.87 4.33
CA PHE A 65 6.44 6.43 3.48
C PHE A 65 6.53 5.62 2.19
N PHE A 66 6.37 6.29 1.04
CA PHE A 66 6.38 5.63 -0.27
C PHE A 66 7.69 4.92 -0.60
N LYS A 67 8.82 5.54 -0.23
CA LYS A 67 10.18 5.02 -0.37
C LYS A 67 10.79 4.65 0.98
N GLY A 68 9.96 4.12 1.89
CA GLY A 68 10.36 3.84 3.27
C GLY A 68 11.55 2.89 3.42
N VAL A 69 11.88 2.05 2.42
CA VAL A 69 13.09 1.20 2.46
C VAL A 69 14.39 1.99 2.47
N LEU A 70 14.37 3.22 1.95
CA LEU A 70 15.56 4.07 1.87
C LEU A 70 15.83 4.81 3.19
N LEU A 71 14.88 4.79 4.13
CA LEU A 71 15.08 5.35 5.46
C LEU A 71 16.03 4.44 6.24
N LYS A 72 16.94 5.04 7.01
CA LYS A 72 17.94 4.30 7.79
C LYS A 72 17.35 3.39 8.88
N ASP A 73 16.18 3.77 9.40
CA ASP A 73 15.47 3.06 10.46
C ASP A 73 16.30 2.62 11.68
N PRO A 74 16.98 3.55 12.38
CA PRO A 74 17.81 3.19 13.53
C PRO A 74 17.00 2.56 14.69
N GLU A 75 15.71 2.91 14.79
CA GLU A 75 14.82 2.40 15.83
C GLU A 75 14.17 1.06 15.46
N GLY A 76 14.27 0.61 14.21
CA GLY A 76 13.69 -0.66 13.73
C GLY A 76 12.16 -0.71 13.81
N ILE A 77 11.49 0.45 13.75
CA ILE A 77 10.03 0.57 13.95
C ILE A 77 9.25 0.62 12.62
N LEU A 78 9.94 0.66 11.48
CA LEU A 78 9.30 0.67 10.17
C LEU A 78 8.88 -0.74 9.74
N VAL A 79 7.58 -0.93 9.49
CA VAL A 79 7.04 -2.21 9.02
C VAL A 79 6.57 -2.14 7.57
N ALA A 80 6.62 -3.25 6.85
CA ALA A 80 6.00 -3.33 5.54
C ALA A 80 4.46 -3.35 5.68
N PRO A 81 3.70 -2.55 4.91
CA PRO A 81 2.23 -2.54 4.98
C PRO A 81 1.57 -3.86 4.53
N GLY A 82 2.32 -4.71 3.83
CA GLY A 82 1.89 -6.05 3.43
C GLY A 82 3.02 -6.80 2.71
N GLU A 83 2.83 -8.10 2.51
CA GLU A 83 3.84 -9.04 1.97
C GLU A 83 4.34 -8.65 0.57
N ASN A 84 3.50 -7.98 -0.22
CA ASN A 84 3.84 -7.54 -1.58
C ASN A 84 4.44 -6.12 -1.63
N SER A 85 4.61 -5.45 -0.48
CA SER A 85 5.15 -4.09 -0.42
C SER A 85 6.67 -4.09 -0.49
N ARG A 86 7.20 -3.66 -1.63
CA ARG A 86 8.65 -3.66 -1.88
C ARG A 86 9.31 -2.35 -1.46
N SER A 87 8.67 -1.21 -1.73
CA SER A 87 9.24 0.12 -1.49
C SER A 87 8.69 0.82 -0.26
N SER A 88 7.43 0.58 0.08
CA SER A 88 6.75 1.34 1.12
C SER A 88 6.97 0.74 2.51
N ARG A 89 7.08 1.61 3.50
CA ARG A 89 7.08 1.27 4.92
C ARG A 89 6.07 2.12 5.66
N THR A 90 5.58 1.61 6.78
CA THR A 90 4.62 2.28 7.65
C THR A 90 5.09 2.24 9.09
N LEU A 91 4.84 3.31 9.82
CA LEU A 91 4.85 3.35 11.28
C LEU A 91 3.43 3.11 11.76
N ASN A 92 3.22 2.19 12.70
CA ASN A 92 1.91 1.90 13.25
C ASN A 92 1.85 2.41 14.69
N PHE A 93 0.76 3.07 15.03
CA PHE A 93 0.50 3.65 16.35
C PHE A 93 -0.84 3.14 16.86
N THR A 94 -0.90 2.83 18.15
CA THR A 94 -2.14 2.36 18.80
C THR A 94 -2.80 3.43 19.67
N GLY A 95 -2.08 4.50 19.99
CA GLY A 95 -2.60 5.59 20.81
C GLY A 95 -1.78 6.88 20.72
N THR A 96 -2.35 7.97 21.25
CA THR A 96 -1.71 9.30 21.19
C THR A 96 -0.48 9.42 22.08
N VAL A 97 -0.45 8.73 23.22
CA VAL A 97 0.71 8.72 24.15
C VAL A 97 1.96 8.18 23.46
N GLU A 98 1.81 7.15 22.63
CA GLU A 98 2.91 6.58 21.85
C GLU A 98 3.43 7.57 20.80
N ILE A 99 2.53 8.29 20.12
CA ILE A 99 2.87 9.33 19.14
C ILE A 99 3.65 10.47 19.80
N GLU A 100 3.19 10.93 20.97
CA GLU A 100 3.86 11.99 21.73
C GLU A 100 5.26 11.58 22.17
N ARG A 101 5.42 10.35 22.68
CA ARG A 101 6.73 9.80 23.06
C ARG A 101 7.69 9.71 21.87
N LEU A 102 7.17 9.37 20.69
CA LEU A 102 7.95 9.20 19.47
C LEU A 102 7.99 10.46 18.59
N ALA A 103 7.50 11.61 19.06
CA ALA A 103 7.34 12.81 18.23
C ALA A 103 8.65 13.26 17.55
N ASN A 104 9.77 13.19 18.27
CA ASN A 104 11.09 13.52 17.74
C ASN A 104 11.56 12.52 16.68
N VAL A 105 11.35 11.23 16.94
CA VAL A 105 11.68 10.13 16.02
C VAL A 105 10.88 10.26 14.72
N ILE A 106 9.57 10.49 14.85
CA ILE A 106 8.70 10.65 13.69
C ILE A 106 9.10 11.89 12.87
N SER A 107 9.42 13.00 13.54
CA SER A 107 9.89 14.21 12.87
C SER A 107 11.20 13.98 12.11
N ALA A 108 12.11 13.18 12.66
CA ALA A 108 13.35 12.80 11.99
C ALA A 108 13.07 11.99 10.71
N TYR A 109 12.19 10.98 10.78
CA TYR A 109 11.80 10.19 9.60
C TYR A 109 11.12 11.03 8.52
N VAL A 110 10.25 11.97 8.90
CA VAL A 110 9.60 12.87 7.94
C VAL A 110 10.62 13.75 7.24
N ARG A 111 11.60 14.31 7.96
CA ARG A 111 12.67 15.12 7.37
C ARG A 111 13.54 14.29 6.43
N GLU A 112 13.97 13.12 6.86
CA GLU A 112 14.76 12.20 6.03
C GLU A 112 14.00 11.83 4.75
N ALA A 113 12.72 11.49 4.84
CA ALA A 113 11.89 11.20 3.68
C ALA A 113 11.80 12.38 2.70
N ILE A 114 11.69 13.61 3.21
CA ILE A 114 11.69 14.83 2.39
C ILE A 114 13.04 15.00 1.68
N ASP A 115 14.15 14.78 2.39
CA ASP A 115 15.49 14.96 1.83
C ASP A 115 15.82 13.88 0.80
N LEU A 116 15.37 12.64 0.99
CA LEU A 116 15.44 11.57 -0.01
C LEU A 116 14.67 11.91 -1.29
N GLU A 117 13.48 12.51 -1.16
CA GLU A 117 12.71 12.98 -2.32
C GLU A 117 13.41 14.13 -3.05
N LYS A 118 13.97 15.10 -2.31
CA LYS A 118 14.73 16.23 -2.91
C LYS A 118 15.99 15.74 -3.62
N ALA A 119 16.67 14.75 -3.05
CA ALA A 119 17.85 14.13 -3.65
C ALA A 119 17.52 13.27 -4.89
N GLY A 120 16.23 13.06 -5.19
CA GLY A 120 15.80 12.29 -6.35
C GLY A 120 16.13 10.79 -6.25
N LEU A 121 16.41 10.28 -5.06
CA LEU A 121 16.78 8.89 -4.84
C LEU A 121 15.65 7.97 -5.29
N LYS A 122 16.01 6.95 -6.09
CA LYS A 122 15.08 5.93 -6.59
C LYS A 122 15.31 4.65 -5.81
N VAL A 123 14.21 3.96 -5.48
CA VAL A 123 14.28 2.61 -4.92
C VAL A 123 14.66 1.68 -6.05
N ASP A 124 15.81 1.02 -5.94
CA ASP A 124 16.12 -0.09 -6.81
C ASP A 124 15.27 -1.28 -6.38
N LEU A 125 14.31 -1.65 -7.23
CA LEU A 125 13.43 -2.77 -6.98
C LEU A 125 14.03 -3.97 -7.72
N PRO A 126 14.26 -5.11 -7.03
CA PRO A 126 14.73 -6.31 -7.71
C PRO A 126 13.84 -6.65 -8.92
N LYS A 127 14.37 -7.37 -9.91
CA LYS A 127 13.56 -7.84 -11.02
C LYS A 127 12.40 -8.72 -10.52
N ASP A 128 11.31 -8.72 -11.25
CA ASP A 128 10.10 -9.45 -10.87
C ASP A 128 10.30 -10.95 -11.10
N ASP A 129 10.59 -11.71 -10.04
CA ASP A 129 10.69 -13.18 -10.07
C ASP A 129 9.31 -13.85 -9.91
N LEU A 130 8.24 -13.26 -10.47
CA LEU A 130 6.91 -13.86 -10.39
C LEU A 130 6.67 -14.78 -11.58
N ASP A 131 6.41 -16.05 -11.27
CA ASP A 131 5.97 -17.01 -12.27
C ASP A 131 4.60 -16.62 -12.84
N LEU A 132 4.51 -16.65 -14.17
CA LEU A 132 3.25 -16.46 -14.87
C LEU A 132 2.37 -17.71 -14.69
N PRO A 133 1.13 -17.56 -14.20
CA PRO A 133 0.23 -18.69 -14.08
C PRO A 133 -0.11 -19.23 -15.48
N ALA A 134 -0.16 -20.54 -15.63
CA ALA A 134 -0.39 -21.20 -16.92
C ALA A 134 -1.65 -20.67 -17.63
N GLU A 135 -2.73 -20.39 -16.88
CA GLU A 135 -3.95 -19.85 -17.47
C GLU A 135 -3.78 -18.45 -18.07
N LEU A 136 -2.89 -17.63 -17.51
CA LEU A 136 -2.56 -16.32 -18.08
C LEU A 136 -1.73 -16.48 -19.35
N ILE A 137 -0.74 -17.39 -19.34
CA ILE A 137 0.06 -17.70 -20.55
C ILE A 137 -0.87 -18.12 -21.69
N THR A 138 -1.77 -19.09 -21.44
CA THR A 138 -2.75 -19.54 -22.45
C THR A 138 -3.63 -18.40 -22.97
N ALA A 139 -4.10 -17.50 -22.10
CA ALA A 139 -4.92 -16.37 -22.55
C ALA A 139 -4.14 -15.37 -23.42
N LEU A 140 -2.85 -15.14 -23.12
CA LEU A 140 -1.97 -14.29 -23.93
C LEU A 140 -1.58 -14.98 -25.25
N ASP A 141 -1.49 -16.31 -25.28
CA ASP A 141 -1.23 -17.09 -26.50
C ASP A 141 -2.45 -17.12 -27.44
N GLN A 142 -3.66 -16.97 -26.89
CA GLN A 142 -4.91 -17.01 -27.65
C GLN A 142 -5.36 -15.65 -28.20
N ASP A 143 -4.84 -14.54 -27.66
CA ASP A 143 -5.22 -13.18 -28.04
C ASP A 143 -3.97 -12.28 -28.15
N ASP A 144 -3.53 -12.06 -29.40
CA ASP A 144 -2.37 -11.22 -29.71
C ASP A 144 -2.55 -9.76 -29.27
N ALA A 145 -3.78 -9.24 -29.30
CA ALA A 145 -4.06 -7.87 -28.86
C ALA A 145 -3.92 -7.77 -27.34
N LEU A 146 -4.40 -8.78 -26.61
CA LEU A 146 -4.21 -8.86 -25.16
C LEU A 146 -2.74 -8.99 -24.79
N ARG A 147 -1.97 -9.80 -25.52
CA ARG A 147 -0.50 -9.91 -25.35
C ARG A 147 0.19 -8.57 -25.52
N ALA A 148 -0.02 -7.91 -26.66
CA ALA A 148 0.63 -6.64 -26.96
C ALA A 148 0.29 -5.57 -25.91
N ALA A 149 -0.99 -5.51 -25.51
CA ALA A 149 -1.43 -4.60 -24.46
C ALA A 149 -0.77 -4.93 -23.11
N PHE A 150 -0.70 -6.21 -22.74
CA PHE A 150 -0.08 -6.65 -21.50
C PHE A 150 1.42 -6.34 -21.45
N GLU A 151 2.15 -6.56 -22.54
CA GLU A 151 3.59 -6.29 -22.64
C GLU A 151 3.91 -4.78 -22.61
N THR A 152 3.01 -3.95 -23.12
CA THR A 152 3.13 -2.48 -23.09
C THR A 152 2.89 -1.90 -21.68
N LEU A 153 2.27 -2.64 -20.77
CA LEU A 153 2.09 -2.20 -19.39
C LEU A 153 3.44 -2.04 -18.67
N THR A 154 3.57 -0.99 -17.86
CA THR A 154 4.73 -0.83 -16.97
C THR A 154 4.93 -2.06 -16.08
N PRO A 155 6.17 -2.42 -15.68
CA PRO A 155 6.44 -3.61 -14.86
C PRO A 155 5.56 -3.71 -13.61
N GLY A 156 5.33 -2.59 -12.90
CA GLY A 156 4.45 -2.56 -11.73
C GLY A 156 2.99 -2.88 -12.04
N ARG A 157 2.46 -2.42 -13.19
CA ARG A 157 1.09 -2.76 -13.64
C ARG A 157 0.98 -4.24 -14.02
N ARG A 158 1.97 -4.78 -14.75
CA ARG A 158 2.03 -6.22 -15.07
C ARG A 158 2.06 -7.07 -13.81
N ARG A 159 2.96 -6.75 -12.87
CA ARG A 159 3.07 -7.42 -11.58
C ARG A 159 1.74 -7.45 -10.82
N GLY A 160 1.03 -6.32 -10.77
CA GLY A 160 -0.28 -6.23 -10.12
C GLY A 160 -1.30 -7.21 -10.70
N TRP A 161 -1.34 -7.35 -12.03
CA TRP A 161 -2.19 -8.34 -12.70
C TRP A 161 -1.75 -9.78 -12.42
N ILE A 162 -0.45 -10.07 -12.49
CA ILE A 162 0.09 -11.40 -12.18
C ILE A 162 -0.29 -11.82 -10.76
N LEU A 163 -0.04 -10.96 -9.76
CA LEU A 163 -0.41 -11.24 -8.37
C LEU A 163 -1.92 -11.44 -8.19
N HIS A 164 -2.74 -10.65 -8.89
CA HIS A 164 -4.19 -10.80 -8.85
C HIS A 164 -4.64 -12.13 -9.44
N VAL A 165 -4.07 -12.56 -10.56
CA VAL A 165 -4.44 -13.83 -11.19
C VAL A 165 -3.85 -15.03 -10.45
N SER A 166 -2.66 -14.92 -9.85
CA SER A 166 -2.00 -16.02 -9.14
C SER A 166 -2.54 -16.26 -7.72
N GLN A 167 -3.28 -15.30 -7.14
CA GLN A 167 -3.82 -15.43 -5.78
C GLN A 167 -4.74 -16.65 -5.55
N PRO A 168 -5.72 -16.96 -6.43
CA PRO A 168 -6.60 -18.11 -6.25
C PRO A 168 -5.89 -19.43 -6.55
N LYS A 169 -6.16 -20.45 -5.71
CA LYS A 169 -5.66 -21.81 -5.93
C LYS A 169 -6.40 -22.54 -7.05
N GLN A 170 -7.68 -22.22 -7.27
CA GLN A 170 -8.53 -22.86 -8.27
C GLN A 170 -8.34 -22.24 -9.65
N SER A 171 -8.06 -23.09 -10.65
CA SER A 171 -7.88 -22.69 -12.05
C SER A 171 -9.10 -21.95 -12.62
N ALA A 172 -10.32 -22.40 -12.32
CA ALA A 172 -11.55 -21.74 -12.78
C ALA A 172 -11.65 -20.27 -12.30
N THR A 173 -11.22 -19.98 -11.07
CA THR A 173 -11.20 -18.61 -10.56
C THR A 173 -10.11 -17.77 -11.22
N ARG A 174 -8.96 -18.36 -11.55
CA ARG A 174 -7.89 -17.67 -12.29
C ARG A 174 -8.36 -17.25 -13.68
N ARG A 175 -9.01 -18.15 -14.42
CA ARG A 175 -9.64 -17.83 -15.72
C ARG A 175 -10.66 -16.70 -15.63
N SER A 176 -11.58 -16.77 -14.67
CA SER A 176 -12.56 -15.69 -14.48
C SER A 176 -11.92 -14.34 -14.12
N ARG A 177 -10.80 -14.33 -13.37
CA ARG A 177 -10.04 -13.09 -13.11
C ARG A 177 -9.38 -12.55 -14.38
N ILE A 178 -8.86 -13.41 -15.25
CA ILE A 178 -8.26 -13.02 -16.53
C ILE A 178 -9.32 -12.41 -17.45
N GLU A 179 -10.48 -13.04 -17.61
CA GLU A 179 -11.59 -12.52 -18.42
C GLU A 179 -12.03 -11.11 -17.97
N LYS A 180 -12.10 -10.90 -16.65
CA LYS A 180 -12.42 -9.57 -16.07
C LYS A 180 -11.28 -8.56 -16.21
N ALA A 181 -10.03 -9.03 -16.26
CA ALA A 181 -8.86 -8.19 -16.42
C ALA A 181 -8.66 -7.74 -17.86
N ALA A 182 -8.96 -8.60 -18.84
CA ALA A 182 -8.75 -8.38 -20.26
C ALA A 182 -9.18 -6.99 -20.77
N PRO A 183 -10.43 -6.51 -20.56
CA PRO A 183 -10.83 -5.19 -21.04
C PRO A 183 -10.03 -4.05 -20.42
N ARG A 184 -9.56 -4.21 -19.18
CA ARG A 184 -8.72 -3.19 -18.51
C ARG A 184 -7.29 -3.21 -19.01
N ILE A 185 -6.75 -4.40 -19.26
CA ILE A 185 -5.40 -4.58 -19.82
C ILE A 185 -5.36 -3.98 -21.23
N LEU A 186 -6.35 -4.27 -22.07
CA LEU A 186 -6.50 -3.69 -23.42
C LEU A 186 -6.59 -2.16 -23.37
N ALA A 187 -7.21 -1.59 -22.33
CA ALA A 187 -7.24 -0.15 -22.10
C ALA A 187 -5.94 0.43 -21.48
N GLY A 188 -4.88 -0.38 -21.33
CA GLY A 188 -3.60 0.03 -20.73
C GLY A 188 -3.65 0.30 -19.22
N LYS A 189 -4.73 -0.10 -18.54
CA LYS A 189 -4.98 0.19 -17.12
C LYS A 189 -4.39 -0.88 -16.19
N GLY A 190 -3.84 -0.42 -15.07
CA GLY A 190 -3.48 -1.27 -13.94
C GLY A 190 -4.70 -1.74 -13.14
N LEU A 191 -4.49 -2.72 -12.25
CA LEU A 191 -5.51 -3.28 -11.37
C LEU A 191 -6.24 -2.21 -10.54
N HIS A 192 -5.51 -1.20 -10.06
CA HIS A 192 -6.03 -0.14 -9.17
C HIS A 192 -6.23 1.21 -9.86
N ASP A 193 -6.00 1.29 -11.18
CA ASP A 193 -6.23 2.51 -11.94
C ASP A 193 -7.75 2.79 -11.98
N ARG A 194 -8.15 4.05 -11.85
CA ARG A 194 -9.55 4.45 -12.03
C ARG A 194 -9.78 4.77 -13.51
#